data_AF-A0A8H6XX50-F1
#
_entry.id   AF-A0A8H6XX50-F1
#
_cell.length_a   1.000
_cell.length_b   1.000
_cell.length_c   1.000
_cell.angle_alpha   90.00
_cell.angle_beta   90.00
_cell.angle_gamma   90.00
#
_symmetry.space_group_name_H-M   'P 1'
#
loop_
_entity.id
_entity.type
_entity.pdbx_description
1 polymer ?
#
loop_
_entity_poly.entity_id
_entity_poly.type
_entity_poly.pdbx_seq_one_letter_code
_entity_poly.pdbx_strand_id
1 'polypeptide(L)'
;MSHGCTECTHIKRFRSDLIAEGAILGEDAEVAGIVNEPVLSDIDDPVASQLETPQQQDSPPDGFPRGYICLAVMDGKNIPHQKCALHICERPLVNYRNGRFCEVHLDLAEKCGIVSCGRPVREVGALTCDNQTYIEWYKQYRNRFTRLSFPGVQRVIRRQQERGDANSSGPILRVELNPLGDLPGNEVVHTFKAGSTYCLQTIQWACGHPIGWARSEVFFIQVLSIINRIWADHPEAKPGFIAYDDACSLLRHIVTQDSRDPWLQSTKFVVDAWHYIGHLATDALCRLWCNPQPTNGSKPDLVRVEVDINGTAHQTRAFNTETAEHNYDLFIHALMMLYAERVEKRVQEKNLGLTDEFWAEALGHDEGSEIQ
;
A
#
# COMPACT_ATOMS: atom_id res chain seq x y z
N MET A 1 20.87 -1.97 -9.28
CA MET A 1 20.04 -3.08 -8.75
C MET A 1 20.89 -4.36 -8.65
N SER A 2 21.95 -4.37 -7.84
CA SER A 2 22.93 -5.47 -7.80
C SER A 2 22.78 -6.38 -6.58
N HIS A 3 21.58 -6.45 -5.99
CA HIS A 3 21.34 -7.32 -4.85
C HIS A 3 20.99 -8.73 -5.33
N GLY A 4 21.65 -9.73 -4.75
CA GLY A 4 21.29 -11.14 -4.92
C GLY A 4 21.66 -11.89 -3.64
N CYS A 5 20.70 -12.60 -3.07
CA CYS A 5 20.90 -13.50 -1.94
C CYS A 5 19.93 -14.69 -2.03
N THR A 6 20.21 -15.75 -1.27
CA THR A 6 19.41 -16.98 -1.30
C THR A 6 18.01 -16.83 -0.69
N GLU A 7 17.74 -15.73 0.01
CA GLU A 7 16.42 -15.43 0.58
C GLU A 7 15.46 -14.80 -0.43
N CYS A 8 15.98 -14.14 -1.47
CA CYS A 8 15.17 -13.51 -2.52
C CYS A 8 15.43 -14.07 -3.91
N THR A 9 16.33 -15.03 -4.04
CA THR A 9 16.74 -15.59 -5.33
C THR A 9 17.11 -17.06 -5.17
N HIS A 10 16.58 -17.91 -6.05
CA HIS A 10 17.01 -19.29 -6.15
C HIS A 10 17.02 -19.77 -7.61
N ILE A 11 17.68 -20.91 -7.85
CA ILE A 11 17.69 -21.57 -9.16
C ILE A 11 16.26 -21.92 -9.54
N LYS A 12 15.88 -21.71 -10.80
CA LYS A 12 14.54 -22.02 -11.28
C LYS A 12 14.19 -23.50 -11.06
N ARG A 13 12.99 -23.74 -10.54
CA ARG A 13 12.50 -25.05 -10.14
C ARG A 13 11.41 -25.53 -11.08
N PHE A 14 11.21 -26.84 -11.10
CA PHE A 14 10.24 -27.54 -11.93
C PHE A 14 9.46 -28.53 -11.05
N ARG A 15 8.32 -29.01 -11.55
CA ARG A 15 7.48 -29.97 -10.78
C ARG A 15 8.25 -31.24 -10.41
N SER A 16 9.16 -31.70 -11.27
CA SER A 16 10.05 -32.84 -11.01
C SER A 16 10.89 -32.63 -9.75
N ASP A 17 11.35 -31.40 -9.48
CA ASP A 17 12.16 -31.08 -8.30
C ASP A 17 11.30 -31.20 -7.03
N LEU A 18 10.06 -30.69 -7.04
CA LEU A 18 9.12 -30.85 -5.93
C LEU A 18 8.85 -32.33 -5.63
N ILE A 19 8.62 -33.13 -6.66
CA ILE A 19 8.38 -34.57 -6.52
C ILE A 19 9.62 -35.26 -5.93
N ALA A 20 10.82 -34.90 -6.41
CA ALA A 20 12.08 -35.46 -5.91
C ALA A 20 12.35 -35.08 -4.44
N GLU A 21 11.87 -33.92 -4.01
CA GLU A 21 11.92 -33.46 -2.61
C GLU A 21 10.84 -34.10 -1.72
N GLY A 22 9.91 -34.88 -2.29
CA GLY A 22 8.85 -35.55 -1.53
C GLY A 22 7.60 -34.68 -1.30
N ALA A 23 7.39 -33.64 -2.11
CA ALA A 23 6.20 -32.80 -2.04
C ALA A 23 4.91 -33.60 -2.31
N ILE A 24 3.89 -33.38 -1.48
CA ILE A 24 2.54 -33.91 -1.70
C ILE A 24 1.82 -32.92 -2.63
N LEU A 25 1.30 -33.39 -3.76
CA LEU A 25 0.60 -32.56 -4.75
C LEU A 25 -0.85 -33.01 -4.90
N GLY A 26 -1.77 -32.07 -5.07
CA GLY A 26 -3.19 -32.36 -5.33
C GLY A 26 -4.15 -31.81 -4.26
N GLU A 27 -5.27 -32.51 -4.05
CA GLU A 27 -6.36 -32.07 -3.17
C GLU A 27 -5.99 -32.16 -1.67
N ASP A 28 -5.20 -33.17 -1.28
CA ASP A 28 -4.74 -33.36 0.10
C ASP A 28 -3.45 -32.59 0.43
N ALA A 29 -2.97 -31.77 -0.50
CA ALA A 29 -1.71 -31.07 -0.35
C ALA A 29 -1.91 -29.74 0.42
N GLU A 30 -1.06 -29.56 1.42
CA GLU A 30 -1.03 -28.38 2.26
C GLU A 30 0.32 -27.67 2.10
N VAL A 31 0.30 -26.34 2.04
CA VAL A 31 1.50 -25.50 2.10
C VAL A 31 1.34 -24.52 3.25
N ALA A 32 2.28 -24.56 4.19
CA ALA A 32 2.32 -23.68 5.37
C ALA A 32 0.99 -23.61 6.16
N GLY A 33 0.37 -24.74 6.48
CA GLY A 33 -0.89 -24.73 7.26
C GLY A 33 -2.17 -24.63 6.44
N ILE A 34 -2.07 -24.43 5.12
CA ILE A 34 -3.20 -23.99 4.30
C ILE A 34 -3.42 -24.96 3.13
N VAL A 35 -4.65 -25.47 3.03
CA VAL A 35 -5.14 -26.27 1.90
C VAL A 35 -5.71 -25.32 0.83
N ASN A 36 -5.43 -25.59 -0.45
CA ASN A 36 -6.05 -24.84 -1.53
C ASN A 36 -7.42 -25.41 -1.88
N GLU A 37 -8.44 -24.55 -1.83
CA GLU A 37 -9.76 -24.89 -2.40
C GLU A 37 -9.64 -25.09 -3.93
N PRO A 38 -10.30 -26.13 -4.49
CA PRO A 38 -10.31 -26.37 -5.92
C PRO A 38 -10.96 -25.21 -6.67
N VAL A 39 -10.41 -24.87 -7.84
CA VAL A 39 -11.01 -23.88 -8.73
C VAL A 39 -12.27 -24.49 -9.35
N LEU A 40 -13.42 -23.81 -9.22
CA LEU A 40 -14.63 -24.24 -9.91
C LEU A 40 -14.38 -24.15 -11.43
N SER A 41 -14.52 -25.27 -12.14
CA SER A 41 -14.13 -25.43 -13.55
C SER A 41 -14.89 -24.54 -14.54
N ASP A 42 -16.00 -23.95 -14.12
CA ASP A 42 -16.98 -23.30 -15.02
C ASP A 42 -17.08 -21.78 -14.82
N ILE A 43 -16.05 -21.16 -14.26
CA ILE A 43 -16.02 -19.69 -14.08
C ILE A 43 -15.63 -19.02 -15.40
N ASP A 44 -16.62 -18.43 -16.07
CA ASP A 44 -16.42 -17.56 -17.23
C ASP A 44 -15.97 -16.16 -16.78
N ASP A 45 -14.65 -15.97 -16.56
CA ASP A 45 -14.05 -14.64 -16.34
C ASP A 45 -13.48 -14.10 -17.66
N PRO A 46 -14.05 -13.01 -18.22
CA PRO A 46 -13.69 -12.48 -19.54
C PRO A 46 -12.28 -11.87 -19.61
N VAL A 47 -11.63 -11.61 -18.46
CA VAL A 47 -10.24 -11.17 -18.42
C VAL A 47 -9.31 -12.37 -18.28
N ALA A 48 -9.69 -13.35 -17.46
CA ALA A 48 -8.97 -14.61 -17.33
C ALA A 48 -8.84 -15.34 -18.69
N SER A 49 -9.88 -15.31 -19.52
CA SER A 49 -9.87 -15.95 -20.85
C SER A 49 -8.92 -15.30 -21.87
N GLN A 50 -8.41 -14.10 -21.59
CA GLN A 50 -7.39 -13.43 -22.41
C GLN A 50 -5.96 -13.86 -22.03
N LEU A 51 -5.80 -14.57 -20.91
CA LEU A 51 -4.53 -15.11 -20.47
C LEU A 51 -4.45 -16.59 -20.83
N GLU A 52 -3.29 -17.01 -21.33
CA GLU A 52 -3.00 -18.43 -21.42
C GLU A 52 -2.93 -19.02 -20.01
N THR A 53 -3.63 -20.15 -19.82
CA THR A 53 -3.55 -20.92 -18.58
C THR A 53 -2.09 -21.28 -18.32
N PRO A 54 -1.57 -21.05 -17.09
CA PRO A 54 -0.18 -21.37 -16.78
C PRO A 54 0.11 -22.84 -17.07
N GLN A 55 0.89 -23.10 -18.12
CA GLN A 55 1.31 -24.46 -18.45
C GLN A 55 2.42 -24.90 -17.50
N GLN A 56 2.37 -26.17 -17.15
CA GLN A 56 3.46 -26.83 -16.45
C GLN A 56 4.71 -26.81 -17.32
N GLN A 57 5.79 -26.24 -16.79
CA GLN A 57 7.07 -26.23 -17.49
C GLN A 57 7.84 -27.52 -17.19
N ASP A 58 8.37 -28.14 -18.25
CA ASP A 58 9.31 -29.25 -18.12
C ASP A 58 10.71 -28.74 -17.81
N SER A 59 11.47 -29.53 -17.07
CA SER A 59 12.88 -29.25 -16.83
C SER A 59 13.64 -29.23 -18.16
N PRO A 60 14.59 -28.29 -18.34
CA PRO A 60 15.46 -28.32 -19.50
C PRO A 60 16.31 -29.60 -19.47
N PRO A 61 16.79 -30.07 -20.63
CA PRO A 61 17.66 -31.24 -20.70
C PRO A 61 18.93 -31.07 -19.84
N ASP A 62 19.47 -32.18 -19.38
CA ASP A 62 20.70 -32.17 -18.58
C ASP A 62 21.83 -31.40 -19.29
N GLY A 63 22.51 -30.53 -18.53
CA GLY A 63 23.59 -29.67 -19.04
C GLY A 63 23.13 -28.31 -19.61
N PHE A 64 21.82 -28.07 -19.75
CA PHE A 64 21.31 -26.74 -20.13
C PHE A 64 21.04 -25.87 -18.89
N PRO A 65 21.31 -24.55 -18.97
CA PRO A 65 21.06 -23.65 -17.85
C PRO A 65 19.57 -23.54 -17.55
N ARG A 66 19.20 -23.78 -16.28
CA ARG A 66 17.82 -23.61 -15.78
C ARG A 66 17.42 -22.15 -15.57
N GLY A 67 18.41 -21.27 -15.39
CA GLY A 67 18.19 -19.89 -14.97
C GLY A 67 17.89 -19.79 -13.47
N TYR A 68 17.46 -18.61 -13.05
CA TYR A 68 17.09 -18.29 -11.68
C TYR A 68 15.80 -17.51 -11.67
N ILE A 69 15.17 -17.46 -10.50
CA ILE A 69 14.03 -16.59 -10.26
C ILE A 69 14.32 -15.73 -9.03
N CYS A 70 13.71 -14.55 -8.99
CA CYS A 70 13.71 -13.67 -7.83
C CYS A 70 12.30 -13.14 -7.58
N LEU A 71 11.99 -12.90 -6.31
CA LEU A 71 10.69 -12.39 -5.87
C LEU A 71 10.85 -11.02 -5.22
N ALA A 72 10.09 -10.04 -5.73
CA ALA A 72 9.89 -8.76 -5.09
C ALA A 72 8.54 -8.74 -4.36
N VAL A 73 8.46 -8.00 -3.27
CA VAL A 73 7.27 -7.81 -2.45
C VAL A 73 6.92 -6.34 -2.45
N MET A 74 5.64 -6.04 -2.66
CA MET A 74 5.07 -4.70 -2.59
C MET A 74 4.04 -4.63 -1.49
N ASP A 75 4.10 -3.56 -0.70
CA ASP A 75 3.07 -3.22 0.27
C ASP A 75 2.87 -1.71 0.29
N GLY A 76 1.63 -1.32 0.55
CA GLY A 76 1.16 0.04 0.67
C GLY A 76 0.85 0.43 2.11
N LYS A 77 1.60 1.37 2.66
CA LYS A 77 1.33 1.88 4.01
C LYS A 77 0.57 3.20 3.97
N ASN A 78 -0.45 3.31 4.79
CA ASN A 78 -1.31 4.49 4.89
C ASN A 78 -0.61 5.62 5.64
N ILE A 79 0.24 6.37 4.93
CA ILE A 79 0.91 7.56 5.47
C ILE A 79 0.40 8.77 4.71
N PRO A 80 -0.59 9.47 5.26
CA PRO A 80 -1.13 10.64 4.60
C PRO A 80 -0.05 11.71 4.49
N HIS A 81 0.42 11.98 3.28
CA HIS A 81 1.33 13.09 3.01
C HIS A 81 0.58 14.20 2.31
N GLN A 82 0.75 15.43 2.82
CA GLN A 82 0.13 16.58 2.20
C GLN A 82 0.87 16.98 0.92
N LYS A 83 0.10 17.21 -0.15
CA LYS A 83 0.57 17.68 -1.44
C LYS A 83 -0.26 18.88 -1.89
N CYS A 84 0.15 19.49 -3.00
CA CYS A 84 -0.62 20.54 -3.65
C CYS A 84 -2.11 20.16 -3.80
N ALA A 85 -3.00 21.11 -3.51
CA ALA A 85 -4.46 20.93 -3.56
C ALA A 85 -5.01 20.74 -4.98
N LEU A 86 -4.24 21.11 -6.01
CA LEU A 86 -4.59 20.83 -7.39
C LEU A 86 -4.48 19.33 -7.66
N HIS A 87 -5.58 18.71 -8.11
CA HIS A 87 -5.75 17.26 -8.25
C HIS A 87 -4.58 16.56 -8.96
N ILE A 88 -4.12 17.14 -10.08
CA ILE A 88 -3.06 16.58 -10.93
C ILE A 88 -1.63 16.93 -10.49
N CYS A 89 -1.47 17.65 -9.37
CA CYS A 89 -0.17 18.14 -8.93
C CYS A 89 0.36 17.32 -7.74
N GLU A 90 1.54 16.73 -7.91
CA GLU A 90 2.23 15.94 -6.86
C GLU A 90 3.31 16.74 -6.11
N ARG A 91 3.52 18.01 -6.46
CA ARG A 91 4.59 18.83 -5.87
C ARG A 91 4.36 19.11 -4.38
N PRO A 92 5.46 19.21 -3.59
CA PRO A 92 5.39 19.49 -2.16
C PRO A 92 4.78 20.86 -1.88
N LEU A 93 4.17 21.02 -0.71
CA LEU A 93 3.64 22.29 -0.24
C LEU A 93 4.76 23.26 0.10
N VAL A 94 4.55 24.55 -0.15
CA VAL A 94 5.44 25.61 0.38
C VAL A 94 5.36 25.66 1.91
N ASN A 95 4.17 25.42 2.45
CA ASN A 95 3.91 25.47 3.88
C ASN A 95 3.00 24.30 4.29
N TYR A 96 3.56 23.35 5.03
CA TYR A 96 2.86 22.16 5.52
C TYR A 96 1.97 22.41 6.75
N ARG A 97 2.08 23.57 7.41
CA ARG A 97 1.27 23.86 8.61
C ARG A 97 -0.17 24.23 8.25
N ASN A 98 -0.34 25.05 7.22
CA ASN A 98 -1.63 25.58 6.79
C ASN A 98 -1.70 25.95 5.29
N GLY A 99 -0.67 25.62 4.50
CA GLY A 99 -0.65 25.86 3.07
C GLY A 99 -1.47 24.86 2.29
N ARG A 100 -1.84 25.23 1.06
CA ARG A 100 -2.63 24.41 0.14
C ARG A 100 -1.92 24.10 -1.16
N PHE A 101 -0.93 24.89 -1.55
CA PHE A 101 -0.32 24.82 -2.87
C PHE A 101 1.21 24.69 -2.80
N CYS A 102 1.77 24.13 -3.87
CA CYS A 102 3.20 24.15 -4.14
C CYS A 102 3.63 25.52 -4.67
N GLU A 103 4.93 25.74 -4.79
CA GLU A 103 5.51 27.01 -5.24
C GLU A 103 4.94 27.49 -6.58
N VAL A 104 4.72 26.58 -7.52
CA VAL A 104 4.25 26.91 -8.87
C VAL A 104 2.74 27.19 -8.94
N HIS A 105 1.97 26.73 -7.96
CA HIS A 105 0.52 26.95 -7.89
C HIS A 105 0.13 27.90 -6.75
N LEU A 106 1.08 28.68 -6.24
CA LEU A 106 0.84 29.57 -5.12
C LEU A 106 -0.15 30.69 -5.49
N ASP A 107 -0.21 31.08 -6.76
CA ASP A 107 -1.19 32.02 -7.32
C ASP A 107 -2.64 31.54 -7.14
N LEU A 108 -2.87 30.22 -7.14
CA LEU A 108 -4.19 29.64 -6.90
C LEU A 108 -4.70 29.90 -5.47
N ALA A 109 -3.82 30.30 -4.54
CA ALA A 109 -4.23 30.71 -3.21
C ALA A 109 -5.10 31.97 -3.22
N GLU A 110 -4.94 32.83 -4.24
CA GLU A 110 -5.67 34.08 -4.41
C GLU A 110 -6.96 33.91 -5.21
N LYS A 111 -7.24 32.69 -5.69
CA LYS A 111 -8.47 32.34 -6.43
C LYS A 111 -9.44 31.59 -5.54
N CYS A 112 -10.73 31.71 -5.88
CA CYS A 112 -11.80 30.96 -5.25
C CYS A 112 -11.48 29.46 -5.28
N GLY A 113 -11.58 28.80 -4.14
CA GLY A 113 -11.23 27.40 -3.98
C GLY A 113 -12.20 26.45 -4.69
N ILE A 114 -13.34 26.91 -5.19
CA ILE A 114 -14.18 26.15 -6.12
C ILE A 114 -13.54 26.26 -7.50
N VAL A 115 -13.01 25.15 -8.01
CA VAL A 115 -12.10 25.16 -9.16
C VAL A 115 -12.76 25.75 -10.41
N SER A 116 -14.06 25.51 -10.60
CA SER A 116 -14.83 26.06 -11.73
C SER A 116 -15.09 27.57 -11.67
N CYS A 117 -14.85 28.24 -10.54
CA CYS A 117 -15.18 29.65 -10.37
C CYS A 117 -14.16 30.61 -10.99
N GLY A 118 -12.86 30.39 -10.73
CA GLY A 118 -11.77 31.23 -11.23
C GLY A 118 -11.69 32.68 -10.71
N ARG A 119 -12.71 33.20 -10.00
CA ARG A 119 -12.72 34.56 -9.44
C ARG A 119 -11.72 34.71 -8.28
N PRO A 120 -11.21 35.93 -8.00
CA PRO A 120 -10.36 36.15 -6.83
C PRO A 120 -11.10 35.87 -5.51
N VAL A 121 -10.34 35.55 -4.47
CA VAL A 121 -10.87 35.42 -3.11
C VAL A 121 -11.35 36.78 -2.60
N ARG A 122 -12.36 36.77 -1.72
CA ARG A 122 -12.98 38.01 -1.21
C ARG A 122 -12.03 38.89 -0.38
N GLU A 123 -11.11 38.25 0.35
CA GLU A 123 -10.16 38.88 1.26
C GLU A 123 -8.93 37.98 1.41
N VAL A 124 -7.79 38.55 1.79
CA VAL A 124 -6.54 37.80 1.99
C VAL A 124 -6.77 36.68 3.03
N GLY A 125 -6.50 35.44 2.64
CA GLY A 125 -6.69 34.26 3.48
C GLY A 125 -8.10 33.63 3.41
N ALA A 126 -9.06 34.23 2.71
CA ALA A 126 -10.32 33.54 2.41
C ALA A 126 -10.11 32.42 1.39
N LEU A 127 -11.06 31.46 1.38
CA LEU A 127 -11.04 30.31 0.47
C LEU A 127 -12.09 30.40 -0.65
N THR A 128 -12.94 31.42 -0.64
CA THR A 128 -14.00 31.62 -1.64
C THR A 128 -14.03 33.08 -2.11
N CYS A 129 -14.64 33.31 -3.27
CA CYS A 129 -15.02 34.66 -3.71
C CYS A 129 -16.20 35.22 -2.88
N ASP A 130 -16.74 36.34 -3.34
CA ASP A 130 -17.89 37.06 -2.80
C ASP A 130 -19.25 36.38 -3.07
N ASN A 131 -19.28 35.28 -3.84
CA ASN A 131 -20.50 34.53 -4.10
C ASN A 131 -21.03 33.88 -2.81
N GLN A 132 -22.23 34.31 -2.39
CA GLN A 132 -22.88 33.85 -1.17
C GLN A 132 -23.11 32.33 -1.14
N THR A 133 -23.48 31.72 -2.26
CA THR A 133 -23.67 30.26 -2.38
C THR A 133 -22.36 29.52 -2.09
N TYR A 134 -21.22 30.02 -2.58
CA TYR A 134 -19.92 29.39 -2.38
C TYR A 134 -19.43 29.56 -0.95
N ILE A 135 -19.70 30.73 -0.34
CA ILE A 135 -19.42 31.00 1.06
C ILE A 135 -20.22 30.03 1.96
N GLU A 136 -21.51 29.86 1.68
CA GLU A 136 -22.37 28.96 2.44
C GLU A 136 -21.96 27.50 2.29
N TRP A 137 -21.65 27.07 1.06
CA TRP A 137 -21.15 25.73 0.81
C TRP A 137 -19.83 25.47 1.54
N TYR A 138 -18.88 26.41 1.49
CA TYR A 138 -17.63 26.31 2.23
C TYR A 138 -17.84 26.29 3.76
N LYS A 139 -18.77 27.08 4.30
CA LYS A 139 -19.14 27.02 5.73
C LYS A 139 -19.65 25.64 6.11
N GLN A 140 -20.51 25.04 5.29
CA GLN A 140 -21.03 23.69 5.51
C GLN A 140 -19.92 22.64 5.44
N TYR A 141 -19.08 22.70 4.40
CA TYR A 141 -17.87 21.88 4.26
C TYR A 141 -16.99 21.97 5.51
N ARG A 142 -16.64 23.19 5.93
CA ARG A 142 -15.80 23.45 7.11
C ARG A 142 -16.42 22.86 8.36
N ASN A 143 -17.70 23.13 8.62
CA ASN A 143 -18.38 22.60 9.81
C ASN A 143 -18.38 21.08 9.87
N ARG A 144 -18.37 20.40 8.72
CA ARG A 144 -18.42 18.95 8.61
C ARG A 144 -17.05 18.29 8.75
N PHE A 145 -15.99 18.91 8.21
CA PHE A 145 -14.63 18.35 8.21
C PHE A 145 -13.70 18.90 9.31
N THR A 146 -14.08 19.97 10.02
CA THR A 146 -13.29 20.49 11.16
C THR A 146 -13.80 20.05 12.54
N ARG A 147 -14.94 19.36 12.62
CA ARG A 147 -15.55 18.91 13.88
C ARG A 147 -15.92 17.42 13.88
N LEU A 148 -14.93 16.55 13.79
CA LEU A 148 -15.05 15.23 14.44
C LEU A 148 -14.31 15.29 15.77
N SER A 149 -14.92 15.96 16.74
CA SER A 149 -14.55 15.76 18.15
C SER A 149 -15.16 14.44 18.62
N PHE A 150 -14.57 13.79 19.63
CA PHE A 150 -15.08 12.55 20.22
C PHE A 150 -16.61 12.60 20.55
N PRO A 151 -17.17 13.72 21.06
CA PRO A 151 -18.63 13.86 21.24
C PRO A 151 -19.44 13.96 19.92
N GLY A 152 -18.81 14.38 18.83
CA GLY A 152 -19.39 14.35 17.48
C GLY A 152 -19.52 12.93 16.95
N VAL A 153 -18.49 12.10 17.14
CA VAL A 153 -18.48 10.67 16.78
C VAL A 153 -19.55 9.90 17.57
N GLN A 154 -19.65 10.12 18.89
CA GLN A 154 -20.69 9.48 19.73
C GLN A 154 -22.12 9.81 19.28
N ARG A 155 -22.38 11.04 18.80
CA ARG A 155 -23.71 11.42 18.27
C ARG A 155 -24.06 10.73 16.96
N VAL A 156 -23.07 10.49 16.10
CA VAL A 156 -23.27 9.74 14.84
C VAL A 156 -23.55 8.27 15.16
N ILE A 157 -22.77 7.66 16.05
CA ILE A 157 -22.99 6.27 16.52
C ILE A 157 -24.39 6.12 17.11
N ARG A 158 -24.82 7.04 17.99
CA ARG A 158 -26.15 6.98 18.61
C ARG A 158 -27.28 7.09 17.57
N ARG A 159 -27.14 7.98 16.57
CA ARG A 159 -28.12 8.12 15.48
C ARG A 159 -28.18 6.90 14.56
N GLN A 160 -27.07 6.19 14.36
CA GLN A 160 -27.03 4.94 13.59
C GLN A 160 -27.67 3.79 14.38
N GLN A 161 -27.46 3.73 15.70
CA GLN A 161 -28.14 2.79 16.59
C GLN A 161 -29.66 3.01 16.63
N GLU A 162 -30.11 4.28 16.65
CA GLU A 162 -31.53 4.65 16.60
C GLU A 162 -32.21 4.29 15.26
N ARG A 163 -31.45 4.12 14.17
CA ARG A 163 -31.97 3.78 12.82
C ARG A 163 -32.01 2.28 12.52
N GLY A 164 -31.49 1.43 13.39
CA GLY A 164 -31.58 -0.04 13.25
C GLY A 164 -30.59 -0.67 12.27
N ASP A 165 -29.50 0.02 11.89
CA ASP A 165 -28.47 -0.50 10.96
C ASP A 165 -27.49 -1.48 11.65
N ALA A 166 -28.01 -2.47 12.38
CA ALA A 166 -27.24 -3.39 13.23
C ALA A 166 -26.34 -4.40 12.46
N ASN A 167 -26.45 -4.47 11.13
CA ASN A 167 -25.71 -5.45 10.31
C ASN A 167 -24.57 -4.87 9.47
N SER A 168 -24.17 -3.61 9.67
CA SER A 168 -23.01 -3.04 9.00
C SER A 168 -21.79 -3.00 9.93
N SER A 169 -20.73 -3.69 9.53
CA SER A 169 -19.44 -3.74 10.22
C SER A 169 -18.81 -2.34 10.29
N GLY A 170 -19.07 -1.63 11.39
CA GLY A 170 -18.48 -0.33 11.71
C GLY A 170 -19.30 0.88 11.23
N PRO A 171 -19.07 2.08 11.81
CA PRO A 171 -19.80 3.28 11.44
C PRO A 171 -19.49 3.68 10.00
N ILE A 172 -20.47 3.52 9.11
CA ILE A 172 -20.37 4.00 7.73
C ILE A 172 -20.43 5.54 7.75
N LEU A 173 -19.26 6.19 7.70
CA LEU A 173 -19.14 7.64 7.47
C LEU A 173 -19.26 7.94 5.97
N ARG A 174 -20.40 7.63 5.34
CA ARG A 174 -20.72 8.18 4.02
C ARG A 174 -21.10 9.65 4.21
N VAL A 175 -20.12 10.53 3.99
CA VAL A 175 -20.31 11.98 4.15
C VAL A 175 -20.91 12.54 2.87
N GLU A 176 -22.23 12.60 2.79
CA GLU A 176 -22.92 13.30 1.69
C GLU A 176 -22.79 14.82 1.87
N LEU A 177 -22.12 15.46 0.91
CA LEU A 177 -22.07 16.92 0.78
C LEU A 177 -23.33 17.43 0.08
N ASN A 178 -23.78 18.62 0.45
CA ASN A 178 -24.93 19.24 -0.20
C ASN A 178 -24.57 19.63 -1.64
N PRO A 179 -25.52 19.57 -2.59
CA PRO A 179 -25.29 20.02 -3.95
C PRO A 179 -24.96 21.51 -4.00
N LEU A 180 -24.22 21.89 -5.03
CA LEU A 180 -23.88 23.27 -5.34
C LEU A 180 -24.52 23.66 -6.68
N GLY A 181 -25.72 24.25 -6.62
CA GLY A 181 -26.54 24.41 -7.81
C GLY A 181 -26.96 23.04 -8.35
N ASP A 182 -26.68 22.78 -9.62
CA ASP A 182 -27.00 21.50 -10.27
C ASP A 182 -25.94 20.41 -10.03
N LEU A 183 -24.80 20.75 -9.41
CA LEU A 183 -23.73 19.79 -9.15
C LEU A 183 -23.97 19.03 -7.84
N PRO A 184 -23.99 17.68 -7.86
CA PRO A 184 -23.98 16.86 -6.66
C PRO A 184 -22.79 17.22 -5.76
N GLY A 185 -22.99 17.25 -4.44
CA GLY A 185 -21.97 17.75 -3.52
C GLY A 185 -20.66 16.96 -3.53
N ASN A 186 -20.71 15.66 -3.86
CA ASN A 186 -19.57 14.78 -4.06
C ASN A 186 -18.79 15.05 -5.36
N GLU A 187 -19.39 15.76 -6.32
CA GLU A 187 -18.78 16.12 -7.60
C GLU A 187 -18.21 17.54 -7.60
N VAL A 188 -18.42 18.31 -6.53
CA VAL A 188 -17.86 19.66 -6.38
C VAL A 188 -16.34 19.58 -6.19
N VAL A 189 -15.61 19.87 -7.26
CA VAL A 189 -14.14 19.94 -7.25
C VAL A 189 -13.68 21.22 -6.55
N HIS A 190 -12.92 21.07 -5.46
CA HIS A 190 -12.45 22.18 -4.65
C HIS A 190 -10.99 22.04 -4.19
N THR A 191 -10.35 23.15 -3.86
CA THR A 191 -8.98 23.24 -3.33
C THR A 191 -8.94 23.75 -1.88
N PHE A 192 -10.01 23.58 -1.10
CA PHE A 192 -10.12 24.14 0.26
C PHE A 192 -9.12 23.60 1.28
N LYS A 193 -8.54 22.42 1.02
CA LYS A 193 -7.47 21.82 1.80
C LYS A 193 -6.34 21.38 0.87
N ALA A 194 -5.15 21.22 1.42
CA ALA A 194 -4.09 20.49 0.73
C ALA A 194 -4.60 19.12 0.26
N GLY A 195 -4.10 18.68 -0.90
CA GLY A 195 -4.29 17.30 -1.33
C GLY A 195 -3.57 16.37 -0.36
N SER A 196 -4.00 15.11 -0.29
CA SER A 196 -3.31 14.09 0.49
C SER A 196 -3.08 12.87 -0.37
N THR A 197 -1.87 12.34 -0.38
CA THR A 197 -1.64 10.97 -0.85
C THR A 197 -2.12 10.01 0.22
N TYR A 198 -2.84 8.97 -0.17
CA TYR A 198 -3.39 8.01 0.77
C TYR A 198 -2.31 7.04 1.26
N CYS A 199 -1.43 6.62 0.33
CA CYS A 199 -0.54 5.49 0.54
C CYS A 199 0.89 5.79 0.07
N LEU A 200 1.88 5.28 0.81
CA LEU A 200 3.25 5.10 0.31
C LEU A 200 3.40 3.64 -0.10
N GLN A 201 3.58 3.41 -1.40
CA GLN A 201 3.86 2.09 -1.96
C GLN A 201 5.36 1.85 -1.90
N THR A 202 5.76 0.75 -1.28
CA THR A 202 7.16 0.33 -1.21
C THR A 202 7.34 -0.95 -2.00
N ILE A 203 8.54 -1.14 -2.53
CA ILE A 203 8.93 -2.39 -3.17
C ILE A 203 10.31 -2.80 -2.70
N GLN A 204 10.46 -4.09 -2.45
CA GLN A 204 11.68 -4.67 -1.92
C GLN A 204 11.81 -6.11 -2.38
N TRP A 205 13.02 -6.65 -2.30
CA TRP A 205 13.22 -8.09 -2.49
C TRP A 205 12.60 -8.87 -1.33
N ALA A 206 12.30 -10.16 -1.51
CA ALA A 206 11.72 -11.01 -0.45
C ALA A 206 12.61 -11.13 0.82
N CYS A 207 13.91 -10.89 0.70
CA CYS A 207 14.85 -10.77 1.83
C CYS A 207 14.72 -9.43 2.58
N GLY A 208 13.92 -8.50 2.06
CA GLY A 208 13.71 -7.18 2.63
C GLY A 208 14.60 -6.08 2.08
N HIS A 209 15.51 -6.37 1.15
CA HIS A 209 16.36 -5.34 0.57
C HIS A 209 15.54 -4.34 -0.26
N PRO A 210 15.55 -3.03 0.07
CA PRO A 210 14.74 -2.03 -0.64
C PRO A 210 15.10 -1.93 -2.12
N ILE A 211 14.09 -1.89 -2.98
CA ILE A 211 14.26 -1.65 -4.43
C ILE A 211 13.87 -0.21 -4.75
N GLY A 212 12.76 0.26 -4.19
CA GLY A 212 12.19 1.55 -4.52
C GLY A 212 10.88 1.82 -3.79
N TRP A 213 10.33 3.01 -4.02
CA TRP A 213 9.05 3.41 -3.44
C TRP A 213 8.43 4.53 -4.26
N ALA A 214 7.14 4.76 -4.05
CA ALA A 214 6.41 5.87 -4.62
C ALA A 214 5.16 6.21 -3.79
N ARG A 215 4.62 7.41 -4.01
CA ARG A 215 3.33 7.78 -3.43
C ARG A 215 2.21 7.26 -4.33
N SER A 216 1.12 6.80 -3.72
CA SER A 216 -0.07 6.38 -4.42
C SER A 216 -1.35 6.96 -3.80
N GLU A 217 -2.27 7.40 -4.65
CA GLU A 217 -3.63 7.84 -4.33
C GLU A 217 -4.70 6.80 -4.69
N VAL A 218 -4.39 5.91 -5.63
CA VAL A 218 -5.31 4.90 -6.15
C VAL A 218 -4.58 3.57 -6.23
N PHE A 219 -5.15 2.54 -5.59
CA PHE A 219 -4.46 1.29 -5.26
C PHE A 219 -3.73 0.65 -6.45
N PHE A 220 -4.39 0.29 -7.56
CA PHE A 220 -3.75 -0.53 -8.61
C PHE A 220 -3.22 0.25 -9.84
N ILE A 221 -3.88 1.31 -10.33
CA ILE A 221 -3.46 2.02 -11.57
C ILE A 221 -2.07 2.65 -11.39
N GLN A 222 -1.83 3.23 -10.22
CA GLN A 222 -0.56 3.90 -9.95
C GLN A 222 0.55 2.88 -9.71
N VAL A 223 0.23 1.67 -9.21
CA VAL A 223 1.21 0.60 -9.02
C VAL A 223 1.89 0.19 -10.34
N LEU A 224 1.14 0.10 -11.45
CA LEU A 224 1.74 -0.17 -12.76
C LEU A 224 2.75 0.91 -13.17
N SER A 225 2.40 2.19 -12.98
CA SER A 225 3.33 3.31 -13.24
C SER A 225 4.58 3.23 -12.36
N ILE A 226 4.42 2.83 -11.10
CA ILE A 226 5.51 2.68 -10.13
C ILE A 226 6.50 1.60 -10.59
N ILE A 227 6.02 0.39 -10.90
CA ILE A 227 6.89 -0.70 -11.35
C ILE A 227 7.53 -0.39 -12.72
N ASN A 228 6.79 0.26 -13.63
CA ASN A 228 7.36 0.70 -14.91
C ASN A 228 8.51 1.69 -14.70
N ARG A 229 8.36 2.65 -13.78
CA ARG A 229 9.40 3.62 -13.47
C ARG A 229 10.63 2.98 -12.81
N ILE A 230 10.43 2.03 -11.90
CA ILE A 230 11.53 1.38 -11.18
C ILE A 230 12.42 0.59 -12.14
N TRP A 231 11.84 -0.14 -13.08
CA TRP A 231 12.58 -0.99 -14.03
C TRP A 231 12.72 -0.40 -15.43
N ALA A 232 12.44 0.89 -15.63
CA ALA A 232 12.52 1.55 -16.94
C ALA A 232 13.91 1.40 -17.59
N ASP A 233 14.96 1.61 -16.79
CA ASP A 233 16.36 1.58 -17.25
C ASP A 233 16.97 0.17 -17.23
N HIS A 234 16.32 -0.79 -16.56
CA HIS A 234 16.84 -2.14 -16.31
C HIS A 234 15.76 -3.23 -16.47
N PRO A 235 15.14 -3.38 -17.65
CA PRO A 235 14.09 -4.38 -17.87
C PRO A 235 14.59 -5.82 -17.65
N GLU A 236 15.90 -6.08 -17.81
CA GLU A 236 16.56 -7.36 -17.52
C GLU A 236 16.59 -7.71 -16.03
N ALA A 237 16.44 -6.72 -15.15
CA ALA A 237 16.44 -6.89 -13.71
C ALA A 237 15.03 -7.08 -13.13
N LYS A 238 14.01 -7.19 -14.00
CA LYS A 238 12.63 -7.45 -13.57
C LYS A 238 12.55 -8.76 -12.77
N PRO A 239 11.76 -8.78 -11.69
CA PRO A 239 11.59 -9.98 -10.90
C PRO A 239 10.76 -11.02 -11.65
N GLY A 240 11.06 -12.29 -11.44
CA GLY A 240 10.22 -13.39 -11.93
C GLY A 240 8.85 -13.39 -11.24
N PHE A 241 8.79 -12.91 -9.99
CA PHE A 241 7.56 -12.80 -9.22
C PHE A 241 7.44 -11.45 -8.51
N ILE A 242 6.24 -10.87 -8.49
CA ILE A 242 5.88 -9.75 -7.61
C ILE A 242 4.73 -10.19 -6.72
N ALA A 243 4.97 -10.20 -5.41
CA ALA A 243 3.92 -10.34 -4.40
C ALA A 243 3.32 -8.96 -4.09
N TYR A 244 2.00 -8.85 -4.15
CA TYR A 244 1.25 -7.62 -3.85
C TYR A 244 -0.18 -7.99 -3.47
N ASP A 245 -0.70 -7.45 -2.36
CA ASP A 245 -2.03 -7.78 -1.84
C ASP A 245 -3.14 -7.61 -2.88
N ASP A 246 -3.09 -6.58 -3.74
CA ASP A 246 -4.09 -6.35 -4.81
C ASP A 246 -3.55 -6.74 -6.20
N ALA A 247 -2.70 -7.77 -6.25
CA ALA A 247 -2.11 -8.29 -7.49
C ALA A 247 -3.16 -8.74 -8.52
N CYS A 248 -4.32 -9.24 -8.07
CA CYS A 248 -5.40 -9.65 -8.96
C CYS A 248 -5.99 -8.44 -9.71
N SER A 249 -6.26 -7.32 -9.04
CA SER A 249 -6.74 -6.09 -9.70
C SER A 249 -5.67 -5.47 -10.59
N LEU A 250 -4.41 -5.49 -10.16
CA LEU A 250 -3.29 -5.04 -10.98
C LEU A 250 -3.17 -5.87 -12.26
N LEU A 251 -3.21 -7.20 -12.16
CA LEU A 251 -3.15 -8.11 -13.31
C LEU A 251 -4.34 -7.87 -14.23
N ARG A 252 -5.55 -7.74 -13.68
CA ARG A 252 -6.76 -7.43 -14.44
C ARG A 252 -6.60 -6.11 -15.21
N HIS A 253 -6.05 -5.09 -14.57
CA HIS A 253 -5.77 -3.80 -15.20
C HIS A 253 -4.76 -3.93 -16.35
N ILE A 254 -3.62 -4.60 -16.13
CA ILE A 254 -2.59 -4.80 -17.16
C ILE A 254 -3.19 -5.50 -18.38
N VAL A 255 -3.89 -6.63 -18.20
CA VAL A 255 -4.49 -7.39 -19.30
C VAL A 255 -5.53 -6.57 -20.05
N THR A 256 -6.37 -5.82 -19.34
CA THR A 256 -7.41 -4.99 -19.94
C THR A 256 -6.83 -3.82 -20.75
N GLN A 257 -5.68 -3.28 -20.33
CA GLN A 257 -4.99 -2.20 -21.05
C GLN A 257 -4.23 -2.74 -22.27
N ASP A 258 -3.43 -3.80 -22.08
CA ASP A 258 -2.68 -4.47 -23.14
C ASP A 258 -2.43 -5.95 -22.76
N SER A 259 -3.12 -6.87 -23.43
CA SER A 259 -2.92 -8.31 -23.25
C SER A 259 -1.55 -8.81 -23.71
N ARG A 260 -0.73 -7.95 -24.33
CA ARG A 260 0.65 -8.25 -24.75
C ARG A 260 1.69 -7.49 -23.93
N ASP A 261 1.29 -6.88 -22.80
CA ASP A 261 2.20 -6.14 -21.95
C ASP A 261 3.42 -7.01 -21.56
N PRO A 262 4.67 -6.50 -21.67
CA PRO A 262 5.88 -7.25 -21.34
C PRO A 262 5.91 -7.85 -19.92
N TRP A 263 5.18 -7.27 -18.96
CA TRP A 263 5.03 -7.84 -17.63
C TRP A 263 4.39 -9.22 -17.65
N LEU A 264 3.39 -9.45 -18.52
CA LEU A 264 2.70 -10.74 -18.63
C LEU A 264 3.62 -11.89 -19.08
N GLN A 265 4.70 -11.55 -19.79
CA GLN A 265 5.69 -12.50 -20.29
C GLN A 265 6.82 -12.79 -19.28
N SER A 266 7.20 -11.79 -18.49
CA SER A 266 8.43 -11.82 -17.67
C SER A 266 8.16 -12.01 -16.18
N THR A 267 6.98 -11.63 -15.70
CA THR A 267 6.68 -11.57 -14.26
C THR A 267 5.32 -12.20 -13.97
N LYS A 268 5.28 -13.01 -12.91
CA LYS A 268 4.02 -13.49 -12.33
C LYS A 268 3.66 -12.63 -11.12
N PHE A 269 2.42 -12.17 -11.08
CA PHE A 269 1.89 -11.45 -9.94
C PHE A 269 1.21 -12.43 -8.99
N VAL A 270 1.52 -12.37 -7.71
CA VAL A 270 0.91 -13.21 -6.67
C VAL A 270 0.34 -12.33 -5.56
N VAL A 271 -0.80 -12.72 -5.03
CA VAL A 271 -1.40 -12.06 -3.85
C VAL A 271 -0.77 -12.61 -2.58
N ASP A 272 -0.93 -11.93 -1.45
CA ASP A 272 -0.62 -12.53 -0.16
C ASP A 272 -1.64 -13.66 0.17
N ALA A 273 -1.29 -14.49 1.16
CA ALA A 273 -2.14 -15.63 1.50
C ALA A 273 -3.45 -15.25 2.20
N TRP A 274 -3.48 -14.15 2.96
CA TRP A 274 -4.70 -13.65 3.57
C TRP A 274 -5.67 -13.16 2.51
N HIS A 275 -5.20 -12.40 1.53
CA HIS A 275 -6.00 -12.02 0.37
C HIS A 275 -6.49 -13.26 -0.37
N TYR A 276 -5.61 -14.23 -0.64
CA TYR A 276 -6.00 -15.45 -1.35
C TYR A 276 -7.11 -16.24 -0.63
N ILE A 277 -7.01 -16.40 0.69
CA ILE A 277 -8.02 -17.08 1.52
C ILE A 277 -9.33 -16.29 1.54
N GLY A 278 -9.25 -14.96 1.64
CA GLY A 278 -10.42 -14.07 1.68
C GLY A 278 -11.13 -13.90 0.35
N HIS A 279 -10.48 -14.24 -0.77
CA HIS A 279 -11.05 -14.05 -2.10
C HIS A 279 -12.07 -15.13 -2.45
N LEU A 280 -13.17 -14.70 -3.10
CA LEU A 280 -14.19 -15.60 -3.64
C LEU A 280 -13.56 -16.69 -4.50
N ALA A 281 -13.93 -17.95 -4.25
CA ALA A 281 -13.52 -19.10 -5.06
C ALA A 281 -13.92 -18.96 -6.55
N THR A 282 -14.88 -18.08 -6.84
CA THR A 282 -15.35 -17.75 -8.19
C THR A 282 -14.49 -16.72 -8.91
N ASP A 283 -13.44 -16.16 -8.32
CA ASP A 283 -12.49 -15.33 -9.06
C ASP A 283 -11.39 -16.21 -9.67
N ALA A 284 -11.63 -16.64 -10.91
CA ALA A 284 -10.69 -17.45 -11.66
C ALA A 284 -9.33 -16.76 -11.86
N LEU A 285 -9.32 -15.43 -12.03
CA LEU A 285 -8.08 -14.67 -12.24
C LEU A 285 -7.16 -14.77 -11.02
N CYS A 286 -7.70 -14.53 -9.83
CA CYS A 286 -6.96 -14.65 -8.57
C CYS A 286 -6.53 -16.10 -8.32
N ARG A 287 -7.44 -17.06 -8.52
CA ARG A 287 -7.21 -18.49 -8.22
C ARG A 287 -6.16 -19.13 -9.11
N LEU A 288 -6.15 -18.83 -10.41
CA LEU A 288 -5.24 -19.47 -11.36
C LEU A 288 -3.92 -18.71 -11.52
N TRP A 289 -3.96 -17.37 -11.59
CA TRP A 289 -2.76 -16.58 -11.88
C TRP A 289 -2.12 -15.96 -10.65
N CYS A 290 -2.88 -15.66 -9.59
CA CYS A 290 -2.35 -14.95 -8.42
C CYS A 290 -2.08 -15.83 -7.19
N ASN A 291 -2.35 -17.15 -7.25
CA ASN A 291 -2.10 -18.05 -6.12
C ASN A 291 -0.62 -17.99 -5.65
N PRO A 292 -0.36 -17.64 -4.37
CA PRO A 292 0.99 -17.56 -3.81
C PRO A 292 1.62 -18.91 -3.46
N GLN A 293 0.82 -19.98 -3.38
CA GLN A 293 1.26 -21.30 -2.91
C GLN A 293 0.47 -22.43 -3.58
N PRO A 294 0.61 -22.63 -4.90
CA PRO A 294 -0.14 -23.66 -5.60
C PRO A 294 0.31 -25.07 -5.22
N THR A 295 -0.66 -25.88 -4.78
CA THR A 295 -0.48 -27.25 -4.32
C THR A 295 -0.51 -28.30 -5.45
N ASN A 296 -0.85 -27.88 -6.67
CA ASN A 296 -0.88 -28.75 -7.86
C ASN A 296 0.48 -28.80 -8.60
N GLY A 297 1.51 -28.14 -8.08
CA GLY A 297 2.83 -28.06 -8.70
C GLY A 297 2.90 -27.15 -9.94
N SER A 298 1.91 -26.28 -10.16
CA SER A 298 1.90 -25.34 -11.30
C SER A 298 2.93 -24.21 -11.18
N LYS A 299 3.30 -23.81 -9.96
CA LYS A 299 4.38 -22.83 -9.69
C LYS A 299 5.38 -23.41 -8.68
N PRO A 300 6.25 -24.32 -9.11
CA PRO A 300 7.21 -24.99 -8.23
C PRO A 300 8.23 -24.05 -7.60
N ASP A 301 8.41 -22.86 -8.19
CA ASP A 301 9.28 -21.81 -7.64
C ASP A 301 8.76 -21.20 -6.33
N LEU A 302 7.47 -21.36 -5.98
CA LEU A 302 6.88 -20.73 -4.79
C LEU A 302 6.79 -21.65 -3.57
N VAL A 303 7.05 -22.96 -3.75
CA VAL A 303 6.88 -23.98 -2.72
C VAL A 303 8.21 -24.71 -2.52
N ARG A 304 8.60 -25.03 -1.30
CA ARG A 304 9.77 -25.85 -0.98
C ARG A 304 9.43 -26.89 0.07
N VAL A 305 10.13 -28.01 0.09
CA VAL A 305 10.00 -29.00 1.16
C VAL A 305 11.12 -28.76 2.18
N GLU A 306 10.73 -28.59 3.44
CA GLU A 306 11.65 -28.45 4.57
C GLU A 306 11.45 -29.59 5.55
N VAL A 307 12.54 -30.12 6.09
CA VAL A 307 12.48 -31.16 7.11
C VAL A 307 12.66 -30.51 8.47
N ASP A 308 11.68 -30.72 9.36
CA ASP A 308 11.73 -30.20 10.72
C ASP A 308 12.73 -30.97 11.61
N ILE A 309 12.88 -30.50 12.86
CA ILE A 309 13.76 -31.13 13.85
C ILE A 309 13.37 -32.58 14.19
N ASN A 310 12.14 -32.99 13.88
CA ASN A 310 11.63 -34.35 14.12
C ASN A 310 11.81 -35.25 12.88
N GLY A 311 12.40 -34.74 11.79
CA GLY A 311 12.55 -35.48 10.54
C GLY A 311 11.29 -35.50 9.68
N THR A 312 10.27 -34.69 10.01
CA THR A 312 9.02 -34.61 9.26
C THR A 312 9.17 -33.58 8.13
N ALA A 313 8.82 -33.97 6.91
CA ALA A 313 8.83 -33.09 5.75
C ALA A 313 7.55 -32.23 5.71
N HIS A 314 7.72 -30.92 5.56
CA HIS A 314 6.67 -29.92 5.47
C HIS A 314 6.84 -29.11 4.20
N GLN A 315 5.74 -28.81 3.50
CA GLN A 315 5.77 -27.90 2.37
C GLN A 315 5.61 -26.47 2.87
N THR A 316 6.60 -25.62 2.62
CA THR A 316 6.62 -24.21 3.05
C THR A 316 6.72 -23.29 1.83
N ARG A 317 6.46 -22.00 2.05
CA ARG A 317 6.66 -21.00 1.00
C ARG A 317 8.15 -20.79 0.75
N ALA A 318 8.54 -20.70 -0.51
CA ALA A 318 9.94 -20.48 -0.89
C ALA A 318 10.45 -19.08 -0.54
N PHE A 319 9.54 -18.10 -0.48
CA PHE A 319 9.84 -16.70 -0.22
C PHE A 319 9.04 -16.16 0.96
N ASN A 320 9.66 -15.26 1.71
CA ASN A 320 8.94 -14.41 2.66
C ASN A 320 8.19 -13.32 1.88
N THR A 321 6.86 -13.37 1.91
CA THR A 321 5.99 -12.33 1.32
C THR A 321 5.54 -11.29 2.34
N GLU A 322 5.82 -11.50 3.61
CA GLU A 322 5.46 -10.62 4.73
C GLU A 322 6.58 -9.62 5.04
N THR A 323 7.70 -9.68 4.35
CA THR A 323 8.86 -8.81 4.61
C THR A 323 8.51 -7.34 4.44
N ALA A 324 7.55 -7.00 3.56
CA ALA A 324 7.16 -5.61 3.29
C ALA A 324 6.38 -5.00 4.46
N GLU A 325 5.65 -5.83 5.21
CA GLU A 325 4.97 -5.38 6.41
C GLU A 325 5.98 -5.04 7.52
N HIS A 326 6.96 -5.92 7.75
CA HIS A 326 7.95 -5.81 8.82
C HIS A 326 8.98 -4.69 8.60
N ASN A 327 9.45 -4.51 7.36
CA ASN A 327 10.54 -3.57 7.09
C ASN A 327 10.12 -2.11 7.10
N TYR A 328 8.86 -1.83 6.80
CA TYR A 328 8.37 -0.46 6.85
C TYR A 328 8.48 0.10 8.27
N ASP A 329 8.08 -0.68 9.27
CA ASP A 329 8.14 -0.28 10.68
C ASP A 329 9.60 -0.06 11.12
N LEU A 330 10.53 -0.91 10.69
CA LEU A 330 11.95 -0.73 10.94
C LEU A 330 12.49 0.56 10.30
N PHE A 331 12.13 0.85 9.05
CA PHE A 331 12.59 2.04 8.35
C PHE A 331 12.05 3.33 8.98
N ILE A 332 10.76 3.35 9.36
CA ILE A 332 10.18 4.46 10.10
C ILE A 332 10.81 4.60 11.48
N HIS A 333 11.06 3.50 12.18
CA HIS A 333 11.76 3.54 13.46
C HIS A 333 13.17 4.16 13.31
N ALA A 334 13.94 3.73 12.32
CA ALA A 334 15.25 4.29 12.01
C ALA A 334 15.17 5.79 11.65
N LEU A 335 14.20 6.20 10.82
CA LEU A 335 13.98 7.61 10.51
C LEU A 335 13.58 8.43 11.74
N MET A 336 12.78 7.88 12.65
CA MET A 336 12.42 8.53 13.90
C MET A 336 13.63 8.70 14.82
N MET A 337 14.53 7.71 14.89
CA MET A 337 15.80 7.85 15.62
C MET A 337 16.66 8.96 15.01
N LEU A 338 16.88 8.96 13.69
CA LEU A 338 17.66 10.00 13.00
C LEU A 338 17.02 11.40 13.15
N TYR A 339 15.70 11.48 13.14
CA TYR A 339 14.97 12.73 13.37
C TYR A 339 15.10 13.20 14.81
N ALA A 340 15.01 12.29 15.79
CA ALA A 340 15.22 12.60 17.21
C ALA A 340 16.63 13.18 17.44
N GLU A 341 17.67 12.53 16.93
CA GLU A 341 19.05 13.04 16.97
C GLU A 341 19.14 14.45 16.36
N ARG A 342 18.48 14.68 15.23
CA ARG A 342 18.45 16.00 14.57
C ARG A 342 17.71 17.05 15.40
N VAL A 343 16.63 16.68 16.09
CA VAL A 343 15.89 17.57 16.99
C VAL A 343 16.72 17.90 18.22
N GLU A 344 17.35 16.91 18.85
CA GLU A 344 18.24 17.09 19.99
C GLU A 344 19.40 18.02 19.65
N LYS A 345 20.05 17.81 18.49
CA LYS A 345 21.08 18.71 18.01
C LYS A 345 20.58 20.15 17.86
N ARG A 346 19.37 20.33 17.32
CA ARG A 346 18.75 21.66 17.19
C ARG A 346 18.43 22.28 18.56
N VAL A 347 17.99 21.48 19.53
CA VAL A 347 17.72 21.91 20.91
C VAL A 347 19.02 22.39 21.55
N GLN A 348 20.11 21.63 21.40
CA GLN A 348 21.45 22.01 21.87
C GLN A 348 21.96 23.29 21.19
N GLU A 349 21.94 23.36 19.85
CA GLU A 349 22.38 24.54 19.09
C GLU A 349 21.63 25.83 19.48
N LYS A 350 20.38 25.71 19.91
CA LYS A 350 19.55 26.83 20.35
C LYS A 350 19.58 27.07 21.87
N ASN A 351 20.37 26.31 22.63
CA ASN A 351 20.38 26.33 24.09
C ASN A 351 18.96 26.22 24.70
N LEU A 352 18.11 25.40 24.09
CA LEU A 352 16.74 25.12 24.57
C LEU A 352 16.68 23.86 25.45
N GLY A 353 17.83 23.28 25.80
CA GLY A 353 17.90 22.16 26.73
C GLY A 353 17.44 22.59 28.12
N LEU A 354 16.76 21.69 28.82
CA LEU A 354 16.40 21.90 30.22
C LEU A 354 17.66 21.79 31.08
N THR A 355 17.89 22.77 31.94
CA THR A 355 19.06 22.84 32.82
C THR A 355 18.88 21.96 34.06
N ASP A 356 19.98 21.66 34.73
CA ASP A 356 19.93 20.98 36.03
C ASP A 356 19.16 21.80 37.07
N GLU A 357 19.22 23.14 36.97
CA GLU A 357 18.44 24.07 37.79
C GLU A 357 16.93 23.93 37.56
N PHE A 358 16.50 23.78 36.29
CA PHE A 358 15.10 23.51 35.95
C PHE A 358 14.63 22.20 36.59
N TRP A 359 15.45 21.15 36.53
CA TRP A 359 15.10 19.86 37.13
C TRP A 359 15.12 19.89 38.66
N ALA A 360 16.06 20.61 39.28
CA ALA A 360 16.12 20.80 40.72
C ALA A 360 14.90 21.57 41.26
N GLU A 361 14.43 22.58 40.52
CA GLU A 361 13.21 23.31 40.83
C GLU A 361 11.96 22.45 40.61
N ALA A 362 11.88 21.72 39.50
CA ALA A 362 10.71 20.94 39.11
C ALA A 362 10.51 19.66 39.94
N LEU A 363 11.59 19.00 40.34
CA LEU A 363 11.54 17.77 41.13
C LEU A 363 11.63 18.02 42.65
N GLY A 364 11.94 19.26 43.05
CA GLY A 364 12.22 19.61 44.42
C GLY A 364 13.60 19.11 44.86
N HIS A 365 14.31 19.93 45.63
CA HIS A 365 15.52 19.48 46.30
C HIS A 365 15.17 18.32 47.25
N ASP A 366 15.64 17.11 46.94
CA ASP A 366 15.63 15.98 47.87
C ASP A 366 16.76 16.21 48.91
N GLU A 367 16.60 17.24 49.73
CA GLU A 367 17.37 17.40 50.96
C GLU A 367 16.84 16.40 51.99
N GLY A 368 17.40 15.19 51.97
CA GLY A 368 17.47 14.36 53.17
C GLY A 368 17.04 12.91 53.02
N SER A 369 18.01 12.03 52.74
CA SER A 369 18.18 10.81 53.55
C SER A 369 19.63 10.31 53.51
N GLU A 370 20.51 11.01 54.24
CA GLU A 370 21.53 10.26 54.98
C GLU A 370 20.79 9.48 56.07
N ILE A 371 20.73 8.16 55.93
CA ILE A 371 20.41 7.26 57.04
C ILE A 371 21.64 6.37 57.25
N GLN A 372 22.25 6.60 58.42
CA GLN A 372 23.16 5.70 59.12
C GLN A 372 22.53 4.34 59.40
#